data_AF-A0A933S3Q2-F1
#
_entry.id   AF-A0A933S3Q2-F1
#
_cell.length_a   1.000
_cell.length_b   1.000
_cell.length_c   1.000
_cell.angle_alpha   90.00
_cell.angle_beta   90.00
_cell.angle_gamma   90.00
#
_symmetry.space_group_name_H-M   'P 1'
#
loop_
_entity.id
_entity.type
_entity.pdbx_description
1 polymer ?
#
loop_
_entity_poly.entity_id
_entity_poly.type
_entity_poly.pdbx_seq_one_letter_code
_entity_poly.pdbx_strand_id
1 'polypeptide(L)'
;MRHADLGHDHIPLPEFPHAPYNSNPPSSGAHTAYTAPWGVHARPVPPEVWLHNLEHGGVVIGYRCDRCDDLVDQLKDLAHGYALIVIAPDPALENRVALAAWGHTLAFDVLTGANRQAARDFIATHHGVDHHPPGAHPHGAPPPEAEGPDHSGH
;
A
#
# COMPACT_ATOMS: atom_id res chain seq x y z
N MET A 1 -11.53 10.06 -2.10
CA MET A 1 -12.12 9.96 -3.44
C MET A 1 -12.08 8.51 -3.88
N ARG A 2 -13.09 8.03 -4.60
CA ARG A 2 -13.10 6.74 -5.28
C ARG A 2 -12.74 6.95 -6.75
N HIS A 3 -11.94 6.05 -7.31
CA HIS A 3 -11.46 6.09 -8.68
C HIS A 3 -11.99 4.89 -9.47
N ALA A 4 -11.93 4.97 -10.80
CA ALA A 4 -12.17 3.80 -11.64
C ALA A 4 -11.01 2.80 -11.46
N ASP A 5 -11.34 1.52 -11.30
CA ASP A 5 -10.35 0.46 -11.21
C ASP A 5 -9.65 0.25 -12.57
N LEU A 6 -8.33 0.27 -12.57
CA LEU A 6 -7.49 0.09 -13.75
C LEU A 6 -7.01 -1.36 -13.95
N GLY A 7 -7.42 -2.30 -13.10
CA GLY A 7 -7.10 -3.73 -13.20
C GLY A 7 -5.79 -4.14 -12.52
N HIS A 8 -5.39 -5.39 -12.76
CA HIS A 8 -4.42 -6.16 -11.97
C HIS A 8 -3.21 -6.65 -12.78
N ASP A 9 -2.89 -5.98 -13.89
CA ASP A 9 -1.85 -6.46 -14.78
C ASP A 9 -0.48 -6.40 -14.09
N HIS A 10 0.16 -7.56 -13.95
CA HIS A 10 1.53 -7.62 -13.45
C HIS A 10 2.55 -7.24 -14.51
N ILE A 11 3.43 -6.31 -14.18
CA ILE A 11 4.60 -5.93 -14.98
C ILE A 11 5.89 -6.45 -14.35
N PRO A 12 6.93 -6.76 -15.16
CA PRO A 12 8.14 -7.41 -14.65
C PRO A 12 9.03 -6.49 -13.81
N LEU A 13 8.92 -5.17 -13.99
CA LEU A 13 9.77 -4.15 -13.37
C LEU A 13 9.08 -2.77 -13.43
N PRO A 14 9.38 -1.84 -12.52
CA PRO A 14 8.68 -0.55 -12.40
C PRO A 14 8.72 0.31 -13.67
N GLU A 15 9.84 0.30 -14.39
CA GLU A 15 10.02 1.09 -15.61
C GLU A 15 9.42 0.45 -16.88
N PHE A 16 8.72 -0.68 -16.75
CA PHE A 16 8.07 -1.35 -17.87
C PHE A 16 6.89 -0.51 -18.39
N PRO A 17 6.71 -0.34 -19.72
CA PRO A 17 5.61 0.45 -20.25
C PRO A 17 4.23 -0.09 -19.83
N HIS A 18 3.38 0.77 -19.28
CA HIS A 18 1.99 0.49 -18.96
C HIS A 18 1.09 1.70 -19.22
N ALA A 19 -0.23 1.51 -19.16
CA ALA A 19 -1.17 2.61 -19.27
C ALA A 19 -1.02 3.59 -18.09
N PRO A 20 -1.20 4.90 -18.29
CA PRO A 20 -1.07 5.88 -17.22
C PRO A 20 -2.12 5.66 -16.12
N TYR A 21 -1.73 5.90 -14.87
CA TYR A 21 -2.65 5.88 -13.73
C TYR A 21 -3.64 7.06 -13.78
N ASN A 22 -4.78 6.91 -13.09
CA ASN A 22 -5.88 7.88 -13.10
C ASN A 22 -6.05 8.63 -11.76
N SER A 23 -5.12 8.46 -10.81
CA SER A 23 -5.16 9.07 -9.48
C SER A 23 -3.75 9.48 -9.02
N ASN A 24 -3.69 10.43 -8.08
CA ASN A 24 -2.47 10.84 -7.39
C ASN A 24 -2.70 10.77 -5.87
N PRO A 25 -1.95 9.94 -5.12
CA PRO A 25 -1.09 8.86 -5.62
C PRO A 25 -1.90 7.82 -6.42
N PRO A 26 -1.26 7.03 -7.29
CA PRO A 26 -1.92 5.90 -7.94
C PRO A 26 -2.65 5.00 -6.94
N SER A 27 -3.77 4.43 -7.34
CA SER A 27 -4.56 3.58 -6.44
C SER A 27 -5.00 2.26 -7.06
N SER A 28 -4.72 2.00 -8.34
CA SER A 28 -4.97 0.72 -9.01
C SER A 28 -4.23 0.71 -10.35
N GLY A 29 -4.18 -0.43 -11.03
CA GLY A 29 -3.59 -0.58 -12.35
C GLY A 29 -2.32 -1.41 -12.34
N ALA A 30 -1.55 -1.32 -13.43
CA ALA A 30 -0.36 -2.14 -13.64
C ALA A 30 0.65 -1.99 -12.48
N HIS A 31 1.17 -3.10 -11.98
CA HIS A 31 2.08 -3.12 -10.83
C HIS A 31 3.01 -4.34 -10.84
N THR A 32 4.08 -4.33 -10.06
CA THR A 32 5.05 -5.43 -10.05
C THR A 32 4.52 -6.66 -9.32
N ALA A 33 4.91 -7.86 -9.72
CA ALA A 33 4.53 -9.11 -9.04
C ALA A 33 5.14 -9.29 -7.63
N TYR A 34 5.96 -8.34 -7.17
CA TYR A 34 6.49 -8.27 -5.81
C TYR A 34 6.00 -7.00 -5.12
N THR A 35 6.00 -7.02 -3.79
CA THR A 35 5.56 -5.90 -2.95
C THR A 35 6.74 -5.09 -2.42
N ALA A 36 6.45 -3.88 -1.96
CA ALA A 36 7.36 -3.15 -1.08
C ALA A 36 7.35 -3.79 0.32
N PRO A 37 8.48 -3.75 1.06
CA PRO A 37 8.46 -4.07 2.48
C PRO A 37 7.42 -3.23 3.23
N TRP A 38 6.64 -3.86 4.11
CA TRP A 38 5.74 -3.13 5.02
C TRP A 38 6.54 -2.24 5.98
N GLY A 39 5.96 -1.11 6.37
CA GLY A 39 6.53 -0.17 7.33
C GLY A 39 7.03 1.14 6.71
N VAL A 40 7.96 1.78 7.40
CA VAL A 40 8.46 3.13 7.05
C VAL A 40 9.68 3.03 6.16
N HIS A 41 9.65 3.78 5.06
CA HIS A 41 10.73 3.91 4.10
C HIS A 41 11.36 5.29 4.18
N ALA A 42 12.70 5.33 4.21
CA ALA A 42 13.47 6.56 4.20
C ALA A 42 13.65 7.16 2.80
N ARG A 43 13.29 6.41 1.74
CA ARG A 43 13.43 6.80 0.34
C ARG A 43 12.12 6.53 -0.41
N PRO A 44 11.87 7.24 -1.53
CA PRO A 44 10.70 6.96 -2.35
C PRO A 44 10.70 5.51 -2.83
N VAL A 45 9.51 4.93 -2.86
CA VAL A 45 9.26 3.60 -3.43
C VAL A 45 8.46 3.82 -4.72
N PRO A 46 8.85 3.19 -5.86
CA PRO A 46 8.11 3.34 -7.10
C PRO A 46 6.63 2.95 -6.93
N PRO A 47 5.67 3.70 -7.50
CA PRO A 47 4.25 3.38 -7.45
C PRO A 47 3.91 1.97 -7.86
N GLU A 48 4.56 1.47 -8.91
CA GLU A 48 4.38 0.14 -9.46
C GLU A 48 4.69 -0.94 -8.41
N VAL A 49 5.56 -0.66 -7.43
CA VAL A 49 5.92 -1.62 -6.40
C VAL A 49 4.93 -1.62 -5.23
N TRP A 50 4.54 -0.45 -4.74
CA TRP A 50 3.61 -0.38 -3.60
C TRP A 50 2.15 -0.55 -4.01
N LEU A 51 1.80 -0.47 -5.30
CA LEU A 51 0.45 -0.78 -5.78
C LEU A 51 0.06 -2.23 -5.48
N HIS A 52 1.00 -3.17 -5.55
CA HIS A 52 0.75 -4.56 -5.14
C HIS A 52 0.44 -4.65 -3.63
N ASN A 53 1.06 -3.81 -2.80
CA ASN A 53 0.65 -3.74 -1.39
C ASN A 53 -0.82 -3.33 -1.24
N LEU A 54 -1.32 -2.41 -2.07
CA LEU A 54 -2.73 -2.02 -2.06
C LEU A 54 -3.65 -3.16 -2.49
N GLU A 55 -3.23 -3.96 -3.48
CA GLU A 55 -3.98 -5.14 -3.93
C GLU A 55 -4.13 -6.17 -2.79
N HIS A 56 -3.06 -6.37 -1.99
CA HIS A 56 -3.09 -7.18 -0.76
C HIS A 56 -3.84 -6.52 0.42
N GLY A 57 -4.60 -5.45 0.20
CA GLY A 57 -5.34 -4.74 1.23
C GLY A 57 -4.50 -3.84 2.12
N GLY A 58 -3.34 -3.44 1.64
CA GLY A 58 -2.50 -2.44 2.27
C GLY A 58 -3.02 -1.01 2.11
N VAL A 59 -2.52 -0.13 2.97
CA VAL A 59 -2.66 1.32 2.81
C VAL A 59 -1.28 1.94 2.69
N VAL A 60 -1.07 2.72 1.63
CA VAL A 60 0.15 3.50 1.43
C VAL A 60 -0.11 4.93 1.89
N ILE A 61 0.80 5.47 2.70
CA ILE A 61 0.78 6.83 3.20
C ILE A 61 2.00 7.56 2.63
N GLY A 62 1.76 8.33 1.58
CA GLY A 62 2.78 9.17 0.95
C GLY A 62 2.86 10.54 1.61
N TYR A 63 4.06 11.11 1.68
CA TYR A 63 4.27 12.49 2.13
C TYR A 63 5.27 13.24 1.27
N ARG A 64 4.98 14.52 1.01
CA ARG A 64 5.84 15.45 0.28
C ARG A 64 6.22 16.61 1.18
N CYS A 65 7.43 16.60 1.72
CA CYS A 65 8.01 17.78 2.35
C CYS A 65 9.54 17.69 2.48
N ASP A 66 10.14 18.85 2.76
CA ASP A 66 11.51 18.97 3.22
C ASP A 66 11.53 19.00 4.76
N ARG A 67 12.42 18.21 5.39
CA ARG A 67 12.57 18.07 6.86
C ARG A 67 11.25 17.79 7.59
N CYS A 68 10.80 16.54 7.48
CA CYS A 68 9.47 16.09 7.87
C CYS A 68 9.40 15.27 9.16
N ASP A 69 10.43 15.28 10.01
CA ASP A 69 10.51 14.33 11.13
C ASP A 69 9.24 14.31 12.00
N ASP A 70 8.75 15.50 12.37
CA ASP A 70 7.49 15.65 13.12
C ASP A 70 6.26 15.13 12.36
N LEU A 71 6.22 15.27 11.04
CA LEU A 71 5.14 14.74 10.21
C LEU A 71 5.24 13.21 10.15
N VAL A 72 6.43 12.68 9.90
CA VAL A 72 6.68 11.24 9.82
C VAL A 72 6.29 10.57 11.13
N ASP A 73 6.58 11.17 12.28
CA ASP A 73 6.16 10.63 13.57
C ASP A 73 4.63 10.66 13.74
N GLN A 74 3.94 11.71 13.29
CA GLN A 74 2.48 11.72 13.25
C GLN A 74 1.89 10.64 12.32
N LEU A 75 2.55 10.34 11.21
CA LEU A 75 2.13 9.27 10.30
C LEU A 75 2.36 7.89 10.91
N LYS A 76 3.49 7.69 11.62
CA LYS A 76 3.74 6.45 12.39
C LYS A 76 2.68 6.25 13.46
N ASP A 77 2.31 7.31 14.17
CA ASP A 77 1.24 7.26 15.17
C ASP A 77 -0.12 6.87 14.56
N LEU A 78 -0.42 7.35 13.35
CA LEU A 78 -1.65 6.96 12.62
C LEU A 78 -1.63 5.50 12.21
N ALA A 79 -0.47 4.99 11.80
CA ALA A 79 -0.30 3.60 11.37
C ALA A 79 -0.13 2.62 12.53
N HIS A 80 0.05 3.10 13.76
CA HIS A 80 0.28 2.26 14.92
C HIS A 80 -0.87 1.27 15.13
N GLY A 81 -0.54 -0.02 15.18
CA GLY A 81 -1.51 -1.12 15.32
C GLY A 81 -1.98 -1.74 14.00
N TYR A 82 -1.57 -1.19 12.84
CA TYR A 82 -1.87 -1.75 11.52
C TYR A 82 -0.63 -2.41 10.90
N ALA A 83 -0.78 -3.65 10.41
CA ALA A 83 0.34 -4.42 9.85
C ALA A 83 0.60 -4.16 8.35
N LEU A 84 -0.45 -3.81 7.58
CA LEU A 84 -0.39 -3.69 6.12
C LEU A 84 -0.27 -2.22 5.72
N ILE A 85 0.76 -1.54 6.20
CA ILE A 85 0.98 -0.11 5.94
C ILE A 85 2.35 0.08 5.29
N VAL A 86 2.41 0.98 4.31
CA VAL A 86 3.66 1.55 3.78
C VAL A 86 3.64 3.05 4.04
N ILE A 87 4.70 3.60 4.62
CA ILE A 87 4.90 5.05 4.76
C ILE A 87 6.16 5.42 3.99
N ALA A 88 6.06 6.28 2.98
CA ALA A 88 7.21 6.63 2.15
C ALA A 88 7.16 8.11 1.71
N PRO A 89 8.32 8.77 1.54
CA PRO A 89 8.36 10.07 0.90
C PRO A 89 7.97 9.92 -0.57
N ASP A 90 7.15 10.83 -1.07
CA ASP A 90 6.72 10.87 -2.46
C ASP A 90 6.76 12.32 -2.98
N PRO A 91 7.81 12.70 -3.72
CA PRO A 91 7.95 14.04 -4.25
C PRO A 91 6.94 14.38 -5.35
N ALA A 92 6.27 13.37 -5.94
CA ALA A 92 5.31 13.53 -7.02
C ALA A 92 3.86 13.74 -6.53
N LEU A 93 3.61 13.69 -5.22
CA LEU A 93 2.28 14.02 -4.68
C LEU A 93 1.89 15.45 -4.98
N GLU A 94 0.62 15.69 -5.25
CA GLU A 94 0.05 17.04 -5.39
C GLU A 94 -0.13 17.73 -4.03
N ASN A 95 -0.51 16.97 -3.01
CA ASN A 95 -0.69 17.44 -1.63
C ASN A 95 0.48 17.05 -0.73
N ARG A 96 0.56 17.67 0.46
CA ARG A 96 1.60 17.35 1.44
C ARG A 96 1.51 15.91 1.97
N VAL A 97 0.29 15.39 2.16
CA VAL A 97 0.04 14.03 2.63
C VAL A 97 -1.07 13.43 1.79
N ALA A 98 -0.88 12.18 1.38
CA ALA A 98 -1.92 11.40 0.75
C ALA A 98 -1.90 9.95 1.21
N LEU A 99 -3.08 9.35 1.33
CA LEU A 99 -3.30 7.95 1.59
C LEU A 99 -3.89 7.30 0.34
N ALA A 100 -3.43 6.09 0.03
CA ALA A 100 -3.93 5.25 -1.04
C ALA A 100 -4.33 3.88 -0.49
N ALA A 101 -5.48 3.41 -0.94
CA ALA A 101 -5.93 2.02 -0.87
C ALA A 101 -6.43 1.63 -2.27
N TRP A 102 -6.63 0.35 -2.57
CA TRP A 102 -7.03 -0.05 -3.92
C TRP A 102 -8.30 0.69 -4.36
N GLY A 103 -8.26 1.44 -5.47
CA GLY A 103 -9.37 2.24 -5.99
C GLY A 103 -9.73 3.51 -5.19
N HIS A 104 -8.99 3.85 -4.13
CA HIS A 104 -9.35 4.93 -3.20
C HIS A 104 -8.13 5.80 -2.81
N THR A 105 -8.33 7.12 -2.76
CA THR A 105 -7.33 8.05 -2.20
C THR A 105 -7.94 9.03 -1.21
N LEU A 106 -7.12 9.57 -0.31
CA LEU A 106 -7.44 10.70 0.56
C LEU A 106 -6.23 11.60 0.66
N ALA A 107 -6.37 12.90 0.40
CA ALA A 107 -5.23 13.82 0.37
C ALA A 107 -5.54 15.16 1.03
N PHE A 108 -4.52 15.77 1.65
CA PHE A 108 -4.62 17.06 2.32
C PHE A 108 -3.24 17.69 2.52
N ASP A 109 -3.18 19.02 2.64
CA ASP A 109 -1.93 19.75 2.88
C ASP A 109 -1.56 19.82 4.38
N VAL A 110 -2.53 19.62 5.28
CA VAL A 110 -2.34 19.73 6.72
C VAL A 110 -2.98 18.55 7.44
N LEU A 111 -2.19 17.80 8.20
CA LEU A 111 -2.62 16.64 9.00
C LEU A 111 -3.02 17.03 10.42
N THR A 112 -4.10 17.79 10.59
CA THR A 112 -4.60 18.17 11.92
C THR A 112 -6.12 18.05 11.99
N GLY A 113 -6.67 18.06 13.22
CA GLY A 113 -8.12 18.09 13.46
C GLY A 113 -8.90 17.06 12.64
N ALA A 114 -9.83 17.55 11.82
CA ALA A 114 -10.69 16.73 10.96
C ALA A 114 -9.91 15.89 9.93
N ASN A 115 -8.83 16.41 9.36
CA ASN A 115 -8.02 15.66 8.38
C ASN A 115 -7.31 14.47 9.04
N ARG A 116 -6.82 14.65 10.28
CA ARG A 116 -6.23 13.55 11.05
C ARG A 116 -7.27 12.48 11.38
N GLN A 117 -8.51 12.88 11.67
CA GLN A 117 -9.61 11.93 11.88
C GLN A 117 -9.96 11.19 10.58
N ALA A 118 -10.12 11.90 9.47
CA ALA A 118 -10.41 11.31 8.16
C ALA A 118 -9.32 10.30 7.73
N ALA A 119 -8.04 10.57 8.02
CA ALA A 119 -6.96 9.63 7.77
C ALA A 119 -7.10 8.34 8.60
N ARG A 120 -7.48 8.42 9.87
CA ARG A 120 -7.77 7.23 10.69
C ARG A 120 -8.94 6.43 10.12
N ASP A 121 -10.03 7.11 9.78
CA ASP A 121 -11.22 6.47 9.24
C ASP A 121 -10.91 5.78 7.90
N PHE A 122 -10.08 6.41 7.06
CA PHE A 122 -9.60 5.82 5.81
C PHE A 122 -8.82 4.54 6.04
N ILE A 123 -7.83 4.56 6.95
CA ILE A 123 -7.04 3.36 7.28
C ILE A 123 -7.95 2.26 7.82
N ALA A 124 -8.83 2.57 8.78
CA ALA A 124 -9.74 1.60 9.37
C ALA A 124 -10.73 1.00 8.36
N THR A 125 -11.14 1.78 7.35
CA THR A 125 -12.09 1.33 6.32
C THR A 125 -11.45 0.41 5.29
N HIS A 126 -10.20 0.67 4.93
CA HIS A 126 -9.58 0.05 3.76
C HIS A 126 -8.49 -0.97 4.09
N HIS A 127 -7.92 -0.93 5.29
CA HIS A 127 -6.93 -1.91 5.73
C HIS A 127 -7.51 -3.34 5.75
N GLY A 128 -6.76 -4.28 5.18
CA GLY A 128 -7.12 -5.70 5.14
C GLY A 128 -8.18 -6.06 4.10
N VAL A 129 -8.63 -5.13 3.26
CA VAL A 129 -9.56 -5.42 2.17
C VAL A 129 -8.76 -5.94 0.98
N ASP A 130 -8.79 -7.25 0.74
CA ASP A 130 -8.10 -7.88 -0.38
C ASP A 130 -8.79 -7.59 -1.72
N HIS A 131 -7.99 -7.30 -2.76
CA HIS A 131 -8.45 -6.97 -4.10
C HIS A 131 -7.93 -7.92 -5.16
N HIS A 132 -7.43 -9.11 -4.80
CA HIS A 132 -7.01 -10.07 -5.81
C HIS A 132 -8.21 -10.50 -6.67
N PRO A 133 -8.00 -10.72 -7.99
CA PRO A 133 -9.00 -11.40 -8.80
C PRO A 133 -9.34 -12.76 -8.18
N PRO A 134 -10.63 -13.18 -8.20
CA PRO A 134 -11.02 -14.48 -7.69
C PRO A 134 -10.19 -15.62 -8.31
N GLY A 135 -9.47 -16.38 -7.46
CA GLY A 135 -8.61 -17.49 -7.90
C GLY A 135 -7.15 -17.13 -8.15
N ALA A 136 -6.74 -15.87 -8.00
CA ALA A 136 -5.32 -15.52 -7.91
C ALA A 136 -4.81 -15.96 -6.52
N HIS A 137 -3.86 -16.90 -6.49
CA HIS A 137 -3.25 -17.35 -5.24
C HIS A 137 -2.24 -16.30 -4.73
N PRO A 138 -2.18 -16.03 -3.41
CA PRO A 138 -1.12 -15.19 -2.86
C PRO A 138 0.22 -15.91 -3.04
N HIS A 139 1.07 -15.39 -3.91
CA HIS A 139 2.47 -15.82 -3.99
C HIS A 139 3.21 -15.27 -2.75
N GLY A 140 3.23 -16.03 -1.64
CA GLY A 140 4.09 -15.65 -0.50
C GLY A 140 3.86 -16.31 0.85
N ALA A 141 2.77 -17.05 1.09
CA ALA A 141 2.69 -17.86 2.31
C ALA A 141 3.38 -19.21 2.08
N PRO A 142 4.38 -19.63 2.89
CA PRO A 142 4.81 -21.02 2.84
C PRO A 142 3.61 -21.91 3.20
N PRO A 143 3.42 -23.06 2.54
CA PRO A 143 2.36 -23.99 2.91
C PRO A 143 2.57 -24.42 4.37
N PRO A 144 1.50 -24.66 5.15
CA PRO A 144 1.66 -25.34 6.43
C PRO A 144 2.36 -26.68 6.16
N GLU A 145 3.43 -26.94 6.89
CA GLU A 145 4.22 -28.16 6.77
C GLU A 145 3.28 -29.37 6.78
N ALA A 146 3.39 -30.23 5.77
CA ALA A 146 2.69 -31.49 5.76
C ALA A 146 3.22 -32.32 6.94
N GLU A 147 2.38 -32.53 7.94
CA GLU A 147 2.58 -33.55 8.97
C GLU A 147 2.72 -34.90 8.24
N GLY A 148 3.96 -35.32 8.03
CA GLY A 148 4.27 -36.66 7.53
C GLY A 148 3.97 -37.68 8.62
N PRO A 149 3.35 -38.84 8.30
CA PRO A 149 3.22 -39.89 9.28
C PRO A 149 4.60 -40.48 9.61
N ASP A 150 4.90 -40.47 10.90
CA ASP A 150 6.02 -41.12 11.58
C ASP A 150 6.19 -42.57 11.12
N HIS A 151 7.32 -42.83 10.46
CA HIS A 151 7.85 -44.17 10.29
C HIS A 151 8.57 -44.60 11.57
N SER A 152 7.84 -45.23 12.48
CA SER A 152 8.42 -46.03 13.56
C SER A 152 8.05 -47.49 13.35
N GLY A 153 8.96 -48.21 12.68
CA GLY A 153 9.02 -49.66 12.79
C GLY A 153 9.71 -50.08 14.08
N HIS A 154 9.14 -51.06 14.76
CA HIS A 154 9.80 -52.18 15.45
C HIS A 154 8.80 -53.34 15.51
#